data_AF-A0A2V8Q2C4-F1
#
_entry.id   AF-A0A2V8Q2C4-F1
#
_cell.length_a   1.000
_cell.length_b   1.000
_cell.length_c   1.000
_cell.angle_alpha   90.00
_cell.angle_beta   90.00
_cell.angle_gamma   90.00
#
_symmetry.space_group_name_H-M   'P 1'
#
loop_
_entity.id
_entity.type
_entity.pdbx_description
1 polymer ?
#
loop_
_entity_poly.entity_id
_entity_poly.type
_entity_poly.pdbx_seq_one_letter_code
_entity_poly.pdbx_strand_id
1 'polypeptide(L)'
;MQAISPILAPKAELPTRAAGAARQSWLRGPLSPEISPKDLHIWRVGLDVPWSWSFDEALSLDDRMRADRFRFESDRRRFCVARASLRLILGRYLKAKPGRLQLDVGDYGKPFLVDRKTSQGIRFNLSHSHRLALIAIRRDREVGVDIEFMRPNFVTDEVVKHFFSRAEVEAFAAVAPAFKAQSFFNCWTRKEAYIKARGEGLSCSLEEFDVSLAPGAPAALLDSRLDPKETSRWRLQDLFPAPGYAATVAVEGGFSRLALWDFDQGP
;
A
#
# COMPACT_ATOMS: atom_id res chain seq x y z
N MET A 1 -16.47 64.11 -4.26
CA MET A 1 -15.41 63.30 -3.62
C MET A 1 -16.09 62.10 -2.99
N GLN A 2 -16.35 61.03 -3.75
CA GLN A 2 -17.04 59.83 -3.26
C GLN A 2 -16.03 58.69 -3.10
N ALA A 3 -16.06 58.09 -1.91
CA ALA A 3 -15.15 57.07 -1.46
C ALA A 3 -15.38 55.71 -2.14
N ILE A 4 -14.27 55.02 -2.34
CA ILE A 4 -14.11 53.70 -2.95
C ILE A 4 -14.61 52.62 -1.99
N SER A 5 -15.47 51.71 -2.46
CA SER A 5 -15.69 50.41 -1.83
C SER A 5 -14.89 49.34 -2.59
N PRO A 6 -14.02 48.57 -1.94
CA PRO A 6 -13.30 47.48 -2.60
C PRO A 6 -14.22 46.27 -2.77
N ILE A 7 -14.23 45.74 -3.98
CA ILE A 7 -14.89 44.49 -4.35
C ILE A 7 -14.21 43.36 -3.56
N LEU A 8 -14.92 42.76 -2.59
CA LEU A 8 -14.47 41.54 -1.93
C LEU A 8 -14.37 40.43 -2.96
N ALA A 9 -13.16 39.90 -3.16
CA ALA A 9 -12.96 38.61 -3.81
C ALA A 9 -13.73 37.52 -3.03
N PRO A 10 -14.33 36.54 -3.72
CA PRO A 10 -15.02 35.46 -3.03
C PRO A 10 -14.04 34.70 -2.13
N LYS A 11 -14.39 34.54 -0.85
CA LYS A 11 -13.68 33.65 0.07
C LYS A 11 -13.65 32.26 -0.56
N ALA A 12 -12.45 31.74 -0.82
CA ALA A 12 -12.27 30.35 -1.19
C ALA A 12 -12.88 29.48 -0.08
N GLU A 13 -13.99 28.82 -0.38
CA GLU A 13 -14.54 27.80 0.49
C GLU A 13 -13.49 26.69 0.65
N LEU A 14 -13.20 26.34 1.90
CA LEU A 14 -12.38 25.16 2.23
C LEU A 14 -12.98 23.95 1.52
N PRO A 15 -12.17 23.10 0.86
CA PRO A 15 -12.68 21.85 0.29
C PRO A 15 -13.31 21.00 1.38
N THR A 16 -14.63 21.00 1.43
CA THR A 16 -15.46 20.10 2.21
C THR A 16 -15.06 18.67 1.84
N ARG A 17 -14.63 17.87 2.82
CA ARG A 17 -14.36 16.42 2.78
C ARG A 17 -14.10 15.85 1.37
N ALA A 18 -12.84 15.53 1.07
CA ALA A 18 -12.37 14.66 -0.02
C ALA A 18 -13.50 13.93 -0.77
N ALA A 19 -13.98 14.51 -1.86
CA ALA A 19 -15.11 14.02 -2.66
C ALA A 19 -14.85 12.64 -3.34
N GLY A 20 -13.68 12.03 -3.12
CA GLY A 20 -13.33 10.68 -3.59
C GLY A 20 -13.32 9.59 -2.50
N ALA A 21 -13.52 9.93 -1.23
CA ALA A 21 -13.61 8.95 -0.15
C ALA A 21 -15.02 8.34 -0.09
N ALA A 22 -15.45 7.62 -1.13
CA ALA A 22 -16.50 6.63 -0.94
C ALA A 22 -16.05 5.75 0.24
N ARG A 23 -16.84 5.68 1.31
CA ARG A 23 -16.50 4.94 2.53
C ARG A 23 -16.15 3.51 2.13
N GLN A 24 -14.84 3.22 2.07
CA GLN A 24 -14.36 1.88 1.85
C GLN A 24 -14.77 1.05 3.06
N SER A 25 -15.69 0.11 2.84
CA SER A 25 -16.18 -0.77 3.87
C SER A 25 -15.24 -1.96 4.01
N TRP A 26 -14.53 -2.01 5.13
CA TRP A 26 -13.73 -3.16 5.53
C TRP A 26 -14.64 -4.16 6.24
N LEU A 27 -14.72 -5.38 5.71
CA LEU A 27 -15.59 -6.45 6.21
C LEU A 27 -14.74 -7.49 6.96
N ARG A 28 -15.33 -8.23 7.90
CA ARG A 28 -14.63 -9.36 8.52
C ARG A 28 -14.18 -10.35 7.45
N GLY A 29 -12.89 -10.67 7.45
CA GLY A 29 -12.31 -11.52 6.43
C GLY A 29 -12.74 -12.99 6.56
N PRO A 30 -13.10 -13.66 5.45
CA PRO A 30 -13.59 -15.04 5.47
C PRO A 30 -12.48 -16.04 5.87
N LEU A 31 -12.87 -17.19 6.43
CA LEU A 31 -11.96 -18.30 6.71
C LEU A 31 -11.53 -19.05 5.45
N SER A 32 -12.37 -19.04 4.42
CA SER A 32 -12.15 -19.68 3.12
C SER A 32 -12.45 -18.68 1.99
N PRO A 33 -11.59 -17.69 1.74
CA PRO A 33 -11.77 -16.73 0.65
C PRO A 33 -11.66 -17.42 -0.71
N GLU A 34 -12.55 -17.07 -1.63
CA GLU A 34 -12.43 -17.41 -3.04
C GLU A 34 -12.00 -16.17 -3.83
N ILE A 35 -11.04 -16.35 -4.76
CA ILE A 35 -10.52 -15.25 -5.58
C ILE A 35 -10.47 -15.66 -7.05
N SER A 36 -11.16 -14.90 -7.89
CA SER A 36 -11.08 -15.03 -9.34
C SER A 36 -9.92 -14.19 -9.89
N PRO A 37 -9.46 -14.44 -11.13
CA PRO A 37 -8.46 -13.59 -11.79
C PRO A 37 -8.86 -12.12 -11.96
N LYS A 38 -10.16 -11.77 -11.79
CA LYS A 38 -10.66 -10.38 -11.87
C LYS A 38 -10.80 -9.70 -10.51
N ASP A 39 -10.64 -10.43 -9.40
CA ASP A 39 -10.77 -9.94 -8.04
C ASP A 39 -9.44 -9.39 -7.50
N LEU A 40 -9.52 -8.30 -6.73
CA LEU A 40 -8.42 -7.81 -5.91
C LEU A 40 -8.87 -7.85 -4.45
N HIS A 41 -8.15 -8.60 -3.63
CA HIS A 41 -8.43 -8.67 -2.19
C HIS A 41 -7.35 -7.94 -1.41
N ILE A 42 -7.75 -7.03 -0.51
CA ILE A 42 -6.86 -6.35 0.41
C ILE A 42 -7.26 -6.73 1.83
N TRP A 43 -6.28 -7.16 2.63
CA TRP A 43 -6.45 -7.48 4.03
C TRP A 43 -5.77 -6.42 4.89
N ARG A 44 -6.52 -5.84 5.82
CA ARG A 44 -6.02 -4.96 6.88
C ARG A 44 -5.75 -5.77 8.13
N VAL A 45 -4.58 -5.56 8.72
CA VAL A 45 -4.11 -6.27 9.91
C VAL A 45 -3.70 -5.24 10.97
N GLY A 46 -4.24 -5.37 12.18
CA GLY A 46 -3.73 -4.67 13.36
C GLY A 46 -2.47 -5.35 13.89
N LEU A 47 -1.40 -4.59 14.12
CA LEU A 47 -0.11 -5.15 14.54
C LEU A 47 0.11 -5.13 16.05
N ASP A 48 -0.61 -4.26 16.76
CA ASP A 48 -0.57 -4.18 18.22
C ASP A 48 -1.69 -5.01 18.84
N VAL A 49 -1.58 -6.34 18.69
CA VAL A 49 -2.53 -7.33 19.21
C VAL A 49 -1.87 -8.23 20.25
N PRO A 50 -2.65 -8.82 21.18
CA PRO A 50 -2.16 -9.88 22.05
C PRO A 50 -1.51 -11.01 21.25
N TRP A 51 -0.44 -11.58 21.78
CA TRP A 51 0.22 -12.72 21.13
C TRP A 51 -0.67 -13.96 21.26
N SER A 52 -0.83 -14.71 20.18
CA SER A 52 -1.58 -15.96 20.14
C SER A 52 -0.70 -17.11 19.66
N TRP A 53 -1.05 -18.33 20.06
CA TRP A 53 -0.35 -19.54 19.61
C TRP A 53 -0.41 -19.73 18.08
N SER A 54 -1.48 -19.25 17.43
CA SER A 54 -1.58 -19.27 15.97
C SER A 54 -0.47 -18.50 15.26
N PHE A 55 0.11 -17.46 15.89
CA PHE A 55 1.27 -16.78 15.34
C PHE A 55 2.53 -17.63 15.42
N ASP A 56 2.72 -18.36 16.51
CA ASP A 56 3.86 -19.25 16.65
C ASP A 56 3.85 -20.39 15.64
N GLU A 57 2.70 -21.01 15.43
CA GLU A 57 2.55 -22.06 14.43
C GLU A 57 2.70 -21.55 12.99
N ALA A 58 2.41 -20.27 12.75
CA ALA A 58 2.47 -19.69 11.43
C ALA A 58 3.89 -19.25 11.04
N LEU A 59 4.71 -18.76 11.96
CA LEU A 59 6.05 -18.25 11.65
C LEU A 59 7.00 -19.36 11.22
N SER A 60 7.71 -19.15 10.10
CA SER A 60 8.81 -20.03 9.71
C SER A 60 10.08 -19.72 10.50
N LEU A 61 11.07 -20.61 10.41
CA LEU A 61 12.41 -20.36 10.97
C LEU A 61 13.02 -19.08 10.40
N ASP A 62 12.91 -18.85 9.08
CA ASP A 62 13.42 -17.64 8.44
C ASP A 62 12.75 -16.37 8.94
N ASP A 63 11.44 -16.41 9.23
CA ASP A 63 10.78 -15.24 9.83
C ASP A 63 11.36 -14.94 11.21
N ARG A 64 11.57 -15.98 12.03
CA ARG A 64 12.14 -15.83 13.38
C ARG A 64 13.56 -15.26 13.31
N MET A 65 14.40 -15.80 12.42
CA MET A 65 15.76 -15.29 12.18
C MET A 65 15.78 -13.84 11.69
N ARG A 66 14.81 -13.42 10.87
CA ARG A 66 14.68 -12.02 10.45
C ARG A 66 14.19 -11.13 11.58
N ALA A 67 13.27 -11.64 12.41
CA ALA A 67 12.76 -10.93 13.58
C ALA A 67 13.88 -10.61 14.59
N ASP A 68 14.85 -11.51 14.76
CA ASP A 68 15.98 -11.32 15.67
C ASP A 68 16.96 -10.20 15.26
N ARG A 69 16.84 -9.68 14.03
CA ARG A 69 17.64 -8.54 13.55
C ARG A 69 17.10 -7.18 14.00
N PHE A 70 15.87 -7.14 14.54
CA PHE A 70 15.28 -5.90 15.01
C PHE A 70 15.87 -5.48 16.36
N ARG A 71 16.28 -4.20 16.45
CA ARG A 71 16.81 -3.61 17.69
C ARG A 71 15.74 -3.43 18.76
N PHE A 72 14.53 -3.03 18.36
CA PHE A 72 13.44 -2.72 19.28
C PHE A 72 12.43 -3.85 19.33
N GLU A 73 12.05 -4.24 20.54
CA GLU A 73 11.08 -5.33 20.75
C GLU A 73 9.72 -5.02 20.12
N SER A 74 9.28 -3.77 20.14
CA SER A 74 8.03 -3.35 19.50
C SER A 74 8.03 -3.61 18.00
N ASP A 75 9.14 -3.30 17.33
CA ASP A 75 9.27 -3.48 15.88
C ASP A 75 9.40 -4.96 15.53
N ARG A 76 10.18 -5.72 16.33
CA ARG A 76 10.26 -7.17 16.24
C ARG A 76 8.87 -7.81 16.33
N ARG A 77 8.07 -7.42 17.33
CA ARG A 77 6.74 -7.97 17.55
C ARG A 77 5.80 -7.64 16.39
N ARG A 78 5.77 -6.39 15.93
CA ARG A 78 4.93 -5.97 14.79
C ARG A 78 5.33 -6.69 13.51
N PHE A 79 6.63 -6.87 13.27
CA PHE A 79 7.13 -7.68 12.17
C PHE A 79 6.61 -9.12 12.25
N CYS A 80 6.75 -9.78 13.40
CA CYS A 80 6.24 -11.14 13.60
C CYS A 80 4.73 -11.23 13.35
N VAL A 81 3.93 -10.30 13.90
CA VAL A 81 2.47 -10.29 13.68
C VAL A 81 2.14 -10.11 12.20
N ALA A 82 2.81 -9.21 11.48
CA ALA A 82 2.61 -9.02 10.05
C ALA A 82 2.94 -10.28 9.24
N ARG A 83 4.08 -10.92 9.53
CA ARG A 83 4.53 -12.15 8.85
C ARG A 83 3.63 -13.35 9.13
N ALA A 84 3.23 -13.53 10.39
CA ALA A 84 2.33 -14.59 10.78
C ALA A 84 0.94 -14.40 10.14
N SER A 85 0.42 -13.17 10.14
CA SER A 85 -0.85 -12.83 9.50
C SER A 85 -0.82 -13.08 8.00
N LEU A 86 0.27 -12.71 7.31
CA LEU A 86 0.47 -13.05 5.91
C LEU A 86 0.36 -14.57 5.66
N ARG A 87 1.07 -15.39 6.45
CA ARG A 87 1.03 -16.84 6.29
C ARG A 87 -0.33 -17.44 6.60
N LEU A 88 -1.01 -16.92 7.62
CA LEU A 88 -2.37 -17.34 7.97
C LEU A 88 -3.35 -17.02 6.84
N ILE A 89 -3.31 -15.80 6.30
CA ILE A 89 -4.15 -15.38 5.18
C ILE A 89 -3.86 -16.22 3.94
N LEU A 90 -2.60 -16.43 3.57
CA LEU A 90 -2.23 -17.30 2.45
C LEU A 90 -2.70 -18.74 2.68
N GLY A 91 -2.60 -19.26 3.91
CA GLY A 91 -3.11 -20.58 4.29
C GLY A 91 -4.62 -20.73 4.02
N ARG A 92 -5.40 -19.66 4.23
CA ARG A 92 -6.84 -19.63 3.92
C ARG A 92 -7.12 -19.79 2.42
N TYR A 93 -6.35 -19.12 1.55
CA TYR A 93 -6.51 -19.26 0.09
C TYR A 93 -6.04 -20.62 -0.43
N LEU A 94 -4.88 -21.07 0.06
CA LEU A 94 -4.21 -22.26 -0.46
C LEU A 94 -4.69 -23.55 0.20
N LYS A 95 -5.54 -23.45 1.22
CA LYS A 95 -6.02 -24.57 2.06
C LYS A 95 -4.84 -25.38 2.62
N ALA A 96 -3.81 -24.68 3.07
CA ALA A 96 -2.54 -25.24 3.51
C ALA A 96 -2.15 -24.76 4.92
N LYS A 97 -1.35 -25.56 5.63
CA LYS A 97 -0.84 -25.17 6.96
C LYS A 97 0.09 -23.94 6.82
N PRO A 98 -0.19 -22.82 7.52
CA PRO A 98 0.57 -21.56 7.40
C PRO A 98 2.08 -21.72 7.55
N GLY A 99 2.54 -22.41 8.58
CA GLY A 99 3.98 -22.64 8.84
C GLY A 99 4.69 -23.55 7.83
N ARG A 100 3.94 -24.23 6.94
CA ARG A 100 4.49 -25.06 5.85
C ARG A 100 4.57 -24.33 4.51
N LEU A 101 4.08 -23.10 4.43
CA LEU A 101 4.19 -22.30 3.22
C LEU A 101 5.65 -21.91 2.97
N GLN A 102 6.17 -22.35 1.84
CA GLN A 102 7.51 -22.00 1.37
C GLN A 102 7.44 -20.66 0.65
N LEU A 103 7.94 -19.63 1.33
CA LEU A 103 8.09 -18.29 0.78
C LEU A 103 9.57 -18.03 0.56
N ASP A 104 9.93 -17.64 -0.64
CA ASP A 104 11.27 -17.15 -0.97
C ASP A 104 11.20 -15.67 -1.34
N VAL A 105 12.34 -15.06 -1.59
CA VAL A 105 12.49 -13.63 -1.85
C VAL A 105 13.12 -13.45 -3.22
N GLY A 106 12.46 -12.70 -4.09
CA GLY A 106 13.04 -12.34 -5.39
C GLY A 106 14.27 -11.44 -5.23
N ASP A 107 14.98 -11.22 -6.33
CA ASP A 107 16.27 -10.50 -6.38
C ASP A 107 16.25 -9.13 -5.68
N TYR A 108 15.08 -8.51 -5.60
CA TYR A 108 14.89 -7.18 -5.02
C TYR A 108 14.02 -7.15 -3.75
N GLY A 109 13.90 -8.28 -3.06
CA GLY A 109 13.26 -8.32 -1.73
C GLY A 109 11.76 -8.64 -1.72
N LYS A 110 11.10 -8.77 -2.89
CA LYS A 110 9.67 -9.12 -2.97
C LYS A 110 9.47 -10.61 -2.67
N PRO A 111 8.72 -10.97 -1.61
CA PRO A 111 8.46 -12.37 -1.30
C PRO A 111 7.48 -13.01 -2.30
N PHE A 112 7.67 -14.29 -2.60
CA PHE A 112 6.79 -15.07 -3.48
C PHE A 112 6.63 -16.52 -2.99
N LEU A 113 5.57 -17.20 -3.45
CA LEU A 113 5.35 -18.63 -3.20
C LEU A 113 6.23 -19.46 -4.16
N VAL A 114 7.10 -20.30 -3.62
CA VAL A 114 8.07 -21.09 -4.41
C VAL A 114 7.38 -22.10 -5.32
N ASP A 115 6.41 -22.83 -4.79
CA ASP A 115 5.73 -23.87 -5.55
C ASP A 115 4.60 -23.28 -6.41
N ARG A 116 4.85 -23.28 -7.72
CA ARG A 116 3.90 -22.80 -8.72
C ARG A 116 2.59 -23.59 -8.74
N LYS A 117 2.61 -24.91 -8.46
CA LYS A 117 1.40 -25.74 -8.45
C LYS A 117 0.54 -25.41 -7.24
N THR A 118 1.13 -25.37 -6.05
CA THR A 118 0.38 -25.05 -4.82
C THR A 118 0.02 -23.58 -4.72
N SER A 119 0.74 -22.66 -5.38
CA SER A 119 0.36 -21.24 -5.39
C SER A 119 -0.98 -20.98 -6.10
N GLN A 120 -1.44 -21.86 -6.99
CA GLN A 120 -2.69 -21.68 -7.76
C GLN A 120 -2.78 -20.33 -8.48
N GLY A 121 -1.63 -19.75 -8.86
CA GLY A 121 -1.55 -18.43 -9.47
C GLY A 121 -1.62 -17.26 -8.49
N ILE A 122 -1.68 -17.52 -7.18
CA ILE A 122 -1.71 -16.47 -6.16
C ILE A 122 -0.39 -15.68 -6.16
N ARG A 123 -0.55 -14.36 -6.24
CA ARG A 123 0.45 -13.32 -6.06
C ARG A 123 0.04 -12.46 -4.88
N PHE A 124 1.02 -11.97 -4.13
CA PHE A 124 0.75 -11.16 -2.96
C PHE A 124 1.80 -10.08 -2.77
N ASN A 125 1.44 -9.09 -1.97
CA ASN A 125 2.38 -8.11 -1.44
C ASN A 125 1.95 -7.70 -0.03
N LEU A 126 2.93 -7.36 0.82
CA LEU A 126 2.74 -6.94 2.20
C LEU A 126 3.46 -5.60 2.38
N SER A 127 2.77 -4.60 2.92
CA SER A 127 3.38 -3.39 3.45
C SER A 127 2.82 -3.09 4.83
N HIS A 128 3.61 -2.42 5.67
CA HIS A 128 3.20 -2.05 7.01
C HIS A 128 3.80 -0.71 7.41
N SER A 129 3.02 0.07 8.15
CA SER A 129 3.48 1.31 8.74
C SER A 129 2.78 1.51 10.08
N HIS A 130 3.57 1.94 11.06
CA HIS A 130 3.11 2.17 12.42
C HIS A 130 2.37 0.94 13.01
N ARG A 131 1.03 0.99 13.15
CA ARG A 131 0.24 -0.06 13.84
C ARG A 131 -0.54 -0.94 12.87
N LEU A 132 -0.42 -0.73 11.56
CA LEU A 132 -1.21 -1.41 10.55
C LEU A 132 -0.33 -2.07 9.50
N ALA A 133 -0.78 -3.21 8.98
CA ALA A 133 -0.29 -3.78 7.75
C ALA A 133 -1.43 -3.98 6.75
N LEU A 134 -1.07 -3.89 5.46
CA LEU A 134 -1.91 -4.28 4.34
C LEU A 134 -1.28 -5.45 3.61
N ILE A 135 -2.11 -6.45 3.29
CA ILE A 135 -1.73 -7.58 2.45
C ILE A 135 -2.65 -7.59 1.24
N ALA A 136 -2.07 -7.36 0.06
CA ALA A 136 -2.78 -7.48 -1.20
C ALA A 136 -2.64 -8.90 -1.75
N ILE A 137 -3.73 -9.48 -2.23
CA ILE A 137 -3.80 -10.81 -2.84
C ILE A 137 -4.43 -10.66 -4.22
N ARG A 138 -3.77 -11.24 -5.23
CA ARG A 138 -4.21 -11.27 -6.61
C ARG A 138 -3.96 -12.66 -7.20
N ARG A 139 -4.69 -13.02 -8.24
CA ARG A 139 -4.47 -14.25 -9.01
C ARG A 139 -3.99 -13.92 -10.42
N ASP A 140 -2.98 -14.65 -10.88
CA ASP A 140 -2.38 -14.64 -12.22
C ASP A 140 -1.76 -13.31 -12.70
N ARG A 141 -1.76 -12.28 -11.86
CA ARG A 141 -1.27 -10.92 -12.17
C ARG A 141 -0.50 -10.34 -11.01
N GLU A 142 0.46 -9.48 -11.33
CA GLU A 142 1.28 -8.83 -10.32
C GLU A 142 0.51 -7.79 -9.52
N VAL A 143 0.89 -7.68 -8.24
CA VAL A 143 0.29 -6.75 -7.28
C VAL A 143 1.37 -6.21 -6.33
N GLY A 144 1.22 -4.95 -5.93
CA GLY A 144 2.01 -4.26 -4.93
C GLY A 144 1.11 -3.37 -4.09
N VAL A 145 1.37 -3.27 -2.79
CA VAL A 145 0.62 -2.39 -1.89
C VAL A 145 1.60 -1.62 -1.04
N ASP A 146 1.25 -0.37 -0.76
CA ASP A 146 1.97 0.44 0.20
C ASP A 146 1.04 1.17 1.16
N ILE A 147 1.53 1.41 2.37
CA ILE A 147 0.82 2.10 3.44
C ILE A 147 1.82 2.91 4.26
N GLU A 148 1.51 4.18 4.52
CA GLU A 148 2.31 5.03 5.40
C GLU A 148 1.45 5.82 6.37
N PHE A 149 1.89 5.85 7.65
CA PHE A 149 1.32 6.75 8.64
C PHE A 149 1.86 8.15 8.40
N MET A 150 0.98 9.08 8.07
CA MET A 150 1.35 10.44 7.69
C MET A 150 1.90 11.20 8.89
N ARG A 151 3.16 11.61 8.79
CA ARG A 151 3.85 12.47 9.76
C ARG A 151 4.12 13.81 9.09
N PRO A 152 3.27 14.83 9.27
CA PRO A 152 3.40 16.11 8.54
C PRO A 152 4.78 16.76 8.67
N ASN A 153 5.40 16.65 9.84
CA ASN A 153 6.72 17.23 10.13
C ASN A 153 7.89 16.59 9.35
N PHE A 154 7.66 15.46 8.69
CA PHE A 154 8.68 14.80 7.85
C PHE A 154 8.79 15.43 6.46
N VAL A 155 7.75 16.15 6.01
CA VAL A 155 7.65 16.59 4.62
C VAL A 155 8.40 17.91 4.45
N THR A 156 9.62 17.81 3.93
CA THR A 156 10.47 18.96 3.55
C THR A 156 10.69 19.00 2.04
N ASP A 157 11.04 20.18 1.52
CA ASP A 157 11.33 20.33 0.09
C ASP A 157 12.57 19.51 -0.33
N GLU A 158 13.50 19.22 0.59
CA GLU A 158 14.67 18.36 0.35
C GLU A 158 14.26 16.90 0.15
N VAL A 159 13.40 16.38 1.02
CA VAL A 159 12.88 15.00 0.92
C VAL A 159 12.10 14.83 -0.38
N VAL A 160 11.29 15.81 -0.75
CA VAL A 160 10.55 15.82 -2.02
C VAL A 160 11.51 15.74 -3.21
N LYS A 161 12.55 16.58 -3.25
CA LYS A 161 13.54 16.59 -4.35
C LYS A 161 14.37 15.31 -4.43
N HIS A 162 14.52 14.57 -3.33
CA HIS A 162 15.30 13.34 -3.32
C HIS A 162 14.54 12.14 -3.90
N PHE A 163 13.20 12.13 -3.77
CA PHE A 163 12.38 10.96 -4.12
C PHE A 163 11.43 11.19 -5.29
N PHE A 164 11.11 12.44 -5.62
CA PHE A 164 10.12 12.77 -6.66
C PHE A 164 10.82 13.16 -7.95
N SER A 165 10.16 12.87 -9.07
CA SER A 165 10.63 13.34 -10.37
C SER A 165 10.55 14.87 -10.43
N ARG A 166 11.24 15.47 -11.41
CA ARG A 166 11.14 16.91 -11.65
C ARG A 166 9.69 17.38 -11.83
N ALA A 167 8.88 16.66 -12.61
CA ALA A 167 7.49 17.02 -12.86
C ALA A 167 6.64 16.95 -11.58
N GLU A 168 6.88 15.95 -10.74
CA GLU A 168 6.22 15.80 -9.44
C GLU A 168 6.67 16.86 -8.44
N VAL A 169 7.94 17.26 -8.43
CA VAL A 169 8.46 18.37 -7.60
C VAL A 169 7.76 19.69 -7.98
N GLU A 170 7.66 19.98 -9.29
CA GLU A 170 6.98 21.17 -9.80
C GLU A 170 5.48 21.16 -9.43
N ALA A 171 4.80 20.02 -9.63
CA ALA A 171 3.40 19.85 -9.23
C ALA A 171 3.20 19.97 -7.71
N PHE A 172 4.13 19.45 -6.91
CA PHE A 172 4.09 19.53 -5.44
C PHE A 172 4.28 20.97 -4.95
N ALA A 173 5.15 21.76 -5.60
CA ALA A 173 5.37 23.16 -5.26
C ALA A 173 4.09 24.01 -5.40
N ALA A 174 3.19 23.64 -6.32
CA ALA A 174 1.90 24.28 -6.52
C ALA A 174 0.81 23.86 -5.50
N VAL A 175 1.07 22.85 -4.66
CA VAL A 175 0.11 22.38 -3.66
C VAL A 175 0.02 23.37 -2.49
N ALA A 176 -1.22 23.74 -2.11
CA ALA A 176 -1.45 24.60 -0.97
C ALA A 176 -0.87 24.00 0.33
N PRO A 177 -0.30 24.80 1.25
CA PRO A 177 0.40 24.30 2.44
C PRO A 177 -0.40 23.28 3.27
N ALA A 178 -1.71 23.48 3.41
CA ALA A 178 -2.60 22.59 4.16
C ALA A 178 -2.66 21.16 3.59
N PHE A 179 -2.29 20.96 2.33
CA PHE A 179 -2.36 19.67 1.64
C PHE A 179 -0.99 19.08 1.30
N LYS A 180 0.12 19.80 1.54
CA LYS A 180 1.49 19.33 1.22
C LYS A 180 1.76 17.94 1.82
N ALA A 181 1.43 17.72 3.09
CA ALA A 181 1.65 16.43 3.72
C ALA A 181 0.88 15.31 3.02
N GLN A 182 -0.42 15.50 2.75
CA GLN A 182 -1.24 14.51 2.06
C GLN A 182 -0.72 14.22 0.65
N SER A 183 -0.34 15.26 -0.10
CA SER A 183 0.19 15.09 -1.45
C SER A 183 1.53 14.36 -1.49
N PHE A 184 2.41 14.62 -0.52
CA PHE A 184 3.65 13.89 -0.39
C PHE A 184 3.39 12.40 -0.19
N PHE A 185 2.58 12.05 0.82
CA PHE A 185 2.31 10.65 1.12
C PHE A 185 1.49 9.95 0.02
N ASN A 186 0.60 10.66 -0.69
CA ASN A 186 -0.07 10.12 -1.87
C ASN A 186 0.95 9.73 -2.96
N CYS A 187 1.86 10.64 -3.31
CA CYS A 187 2.89 10.37 -4.30
C CYS A 187 3.77 9.19 -3.85
N TRP A 188 4.29 9.25 -2.62
CA TRP A 188 5.12 8.20 -2.03
C TRP A 188 4.48 6.82 -2.11
N THR A 189 3.26 6.65 -1.56
CA THR A 189 2.62 5.34 -1.52
C THR A 189 2.25 4.83 -2.91
N ARG A 190 1.94 5.72 -3.85
CA ARG A 190 1.67 5.37 -5.25
C ARG A 190 2.92 4.83 -5.96
N LYS A 191 4.07 5.49 -5.78
CA LYS A 191 5.35 5.05 -6.36
C LYS A 191 5.82 3.74 -5.75
N GLU A 192 5.81 3.64 -4.42
CA GLU A 192 6.21 2.43 -3.70
C GLU A 192 5.31 1.24 -4.04
N ALA A 193 3.99 1.43 -4.13
CA ALA A 193 3.08 0.36 -4.52
C ALA A 193 3.40 -0.15 -5.94
N TYR A 194 3.66 0.76 -6.89
CA TYR A 194 4.04 0.40 -8.26
C TYR A 194 5.37 -0.38 -8.33
N ILE A 195 6.40 0.11 -7.65
CA ILE A 195 7.71 -0.57 -7.56
C ILE A 195 7.58 -1.95 -6.92
N LYS A 196 6.85 -2.06 -5.80
CA LYS A 196 6.57 -3.33 -5.13
C LYS A 196 5.80 -4.30 -6.03
N ALA A 197 4.96 -3.78 -6.93
CA ALA A 197 4.23 -4.61 -7.86
C ALA A 197 5.14 -5.18 -8.96
N ARG A 198 6.02 -4.35 -9.54
CA ARG A 198 7.04 -4.78 -10.51
C ARG A 198 8.08 -5.72 -9.90
N GLY A 199 8.35 -5.59 -8.61
CA GLY A 199 9.29 -6.43 -7.89
C GLY A 199 10.75 -6.11 -8.20
N GLU A 200 11.04 -4.90 -8.70
CA GLU A 200 12.39 -4.41 -9.05
C GLU A 200 13.09 -3.69 -7.89
N GLY A 201 12.38 -3.50 -6.76
CA GLY A 201 12.88 -2.81 -5.56
C GLY A 201 13.39 -1.40 -5.85
N LEU A 202 14.31 -0.92 -5.02
CA LEU A 202 14.91 0.43 -5.13
C LEU A 202 15.78 0.62 -6.40
N SER A 203 15.95 -0.41 -7.22
CA SER A 203 16.72 -0.35 -8.46
C SER A 203 15.96 0.41 -9.56
N CYS A 204 14.63 0.47 -9.48
CA CYS A 204 13.84 1.36 -10.32
C CYS A 204 13.99 2.78 -9.78
N SER A 205 14.58 3.66 -10.59
CA SER A 205 14.75 5.05 -10.18
C SER A 205 13.36 5.68 -10.08
N LEU A 206 13.07 6.29 -8.93
CA LEU A 206 11.82 7.01 -8.73
C LEU A 206 11.67 8.16 -9.73
N GLU A 207 12.75 8.62 -10.37
CA GLU A 207 12.68 9.62 -11.43
C GLU A 207 12.25 9.05 -12.79
N GLU A 208 12.08 7.74 -12.96
CA GLU A 208 11.76 7.13 -14.27
C GLU A 208 10.28 7.16 -14.60
N PHE A 209 9.41 7.49 -13.65
CA PHE A 209 7.96 7.53 -13.88
C PHE A 209 7.31 8.59 -13.01
N ASP A 210 6.11 9.00 -13.39
CA ASP A 210 5.33 10.03 -12.69
C ASP A 210 4.01 9.44 -12.21
N VAL A 211 3.60 9.79 -10.99
CA VAL A 211 2.27 9.46 -10.46
C VAL A 211 1.49 10.73 -10.14
N SER A 212 0.16 10.61 -10.09
CA SER A 212 -0.66 11.70 -9.56
C SER A 212 -0.33 11.92 -8.08
N LEU A 213 -0.37 13.17 -7.61
CA LEU A 213 -0.12 13.53 -6.20
C LEU A 213 -1.16 14.48 -5.60
N ALA A 214 -1.97 15.12 -6.43
CA ALA A 214 -2.94 16.11 -5.98
C ALA A 214 -3.97 15.46 -5.03
N PRO A 215 -4.37 16.15 -3.94
CA PRO A 215 -5.39 15.62 -3.03
C PRO A 215 -6.72 15.47 -3.78
N GLY A 216 -7.39 14.34 -3.60
CA GLY A 216 -8.67 14.05 -4.27
C GLY A 216 -8.54 13.65 -5.75
N ALA A 217 -7.37 13.80 -6.37
CA ALA A 217 -7.14 13.24 -7.70
C ALA A 217 -7.03 11.71 -7.61
N PRO A 218 -7.65 10.96 -8.55
CA PRO A 218 -7.51 9.51 -8.61
C PRO A 218 -6.04 9.09 -8.66
N ALA A 219 -5.72 7.99 -7.96
CA ALA A 219 -4.41 7.36 -8.08
C ALA A 219 -4.18 6.89 -9.52
N ALA A 220 -3.09 7.35 -10.14
CA ALA A 220 -2.75 7.01 -11.51
C ALA A 220 -1.23 7.05 -11.71
N LEU A 221 -0.74 6.14 -12.56
CA LEU A 221 0.55 6.27 -13.21
C LEU A 221 0.36 7.19 -14.42
N LEU A 222 1.01 8.34 -14.41
CA LEU A 222 0.82 9.40 -15.40
C LEU A 222 1.76 9.26 -16.59
N ASP A 223 3.02 8.88 -16.32
CA ASP A 223 4.03 8.71 -17.34
C ASP A 223 5.08 7.67 -16.91
N SER A 224 5.76 7.07 -17.88
CA SER A 224 6.85 6.12 -17.68
C SER A 224 7.89 6.30 -18.79
N ARG A 225 9.10 6.68 -18.39
CA ARG A 225 10.27 6.85 -19.28
C ARG A 225 10.89 5.51 -19.69
N LEU A 226 10.55 4.42 -19.00
CA LEU A 226 11.01 3.06 -19.32
C LEU A 226 10.20 2.44 -20.47
N ASP A 227 8.87 2.51 -20.36
CA ASP A 227 7.95 2.06 -21.41
C ASP A 227 6.62 2.83 -21.25
N PRO A 228 6.23 3.66 -22.24
CA PRO A 228 4.96 4.38 -22.22
C PRO A 228 3.73 3.49 -22.03
N LYS A 229 3.80 2.20 -22.42
CA LYS A 229 2.69 1.24 -22.25
C LYS A 229 2.40 0.93 -20.79
N GLU A 230 3.33 1.20 -19.88
CA GLU A 230 3.15 0.94 -18.44
C GLU A 230 1.93 1.70 -17.87
N THR A 231 1.66 2.91 -18.35
CA THR A 231 0.47 3.71 -17.96
C THR A 231 -0.86 3.01 -18.27
N SER A 232 -0.90 2.22 -19.35
CA SER A 232 -2.07 1.41 -19.73
C SER A 232 -2.09 0.03 -19.08
N ARG A 233 -0.90 -0.47 -18.70
CA ARG A 233 -0.71 -1.79 -18.10
C ARG A 233 -1.05 -1.78 -16.62
N TRP A 234 -0.82 -0.68 -15.91
CA TRP A 234 -0.97 -0.62 -14.46
C TRP A 234 -2.14 0.23 -14.02
N ARG A 235 -2.89 -0.27 -13.05
CA ARG A 235 -3.92 0.49 -12.36
C ARG A 235 -3.50 0.72 -10.93
N LEU A 236 -3.57 1.98 -10.48
CA LEU A 236 -3.43 2.36 -9.08
C LEU A 236 -4.81 2.58 -8.46
N GLN A 237 -4.93 2.30 -7.17
CA GLN A 237 -6.14 2.53 -6.40
C GLN A 237 -5.76 2.94 -4.97
N ASP A 238 -6.28 4.08 -4.51
CA ASP A 238 -6.11 4.50 -3.12
C ASP A 238 -6.92 3.61 -2.18
N LEU A 239 -6.36 3.37 -1.01
CA LEU A 239 -6.94 2.61 0.09
C LEU A 239 -7.03 3.49 1.34
N PHE A 240 -8.12 3.35 2.09
CA PHE A 240 -8.38 4.14 3.29
C PHE A 240 -8.52 3.21 4.51
N PRO A 241 -7.41 2.63 5.00
CA PRO A 241 -7.43 1.65 6.06
C PRO A 241 -7.70 2.26 7.43
N ALA A 242 -7.29 3.50 7.68
CA ALA A 242 -7.59 4.21 8.93
C ALA A 242 -7.27 5.72 8.77
N PRO A 243 -7.82 6.58 9.65
CA PRO A 243 -7.41 7.98 9.69
C PRO A 243 -5.90 8.13 9.89
N GLY A 244 -5.29 9.10 9.19
CA GLY A 244 -3.87 9.40 9.29
C GLY A 244 -2.96 8.49 8.46
N TYR A 245 -3.51 7.55 7.68
CA TYR A 245 -2.73 6.74 6.75
C TYR A 245 -2.98 7.14 5.30
N ALA A 246 -1.93 7.19 4.51
CA ALA A 246 -2.00 7.10 3.05
C ALA A 246 -1.72 5.65 2.66
N ALA A 247 -2.44 5.11 1.69
CA ALA A 247 -2.18 3.77 1.18
C ALA A 247 -2.62 3.64 -0.27
N THR A 248 -1.89 2.85 -1.04
CA THR A 248 -2.17 2.62 -2.47
C THR A 248 -1.90 1.16 -2.80
N VAL A 249 -2.73 0.58 -3.65
CA VAL A 249 -2.42 -0.69 -4.33
C VAL A 249 -2.20 -0.43 -5.82
N ALA A 250 -1.15 -1.06 -6.35
CA ALA A 250 -0.84 -1.14 -7.77
C ALA A 250 -1.10 -2.56 -8.26
N VAL A 251 -1.78 -2.69 -9.40
CA VAL A 251 -2.09 -3.99 -10.00
C VAL A 251 -1.84 -3.99 -11.50
N GLU A 252 -1.33 -5.11 -11.98
CA GLU A 252 -1.17 -5.35 -13.41
C GLU A 252 -2.53 -5.66 -14.03
N GLY A 253 -2.90 -4.87 -15.03
CA GLY A 253 -4.19 -4.87 -15.70
C GLY A 253 -5.31 -4.27 -14.84
N GLY A 254 -6.54 -4.61 -15.20
CA GLY A 254 -7.74 -4.19 -14.48
C GLY A 254 -8.23 -5.22 -13.46
N PHE A 255 -9.09 -4.77 -12.55
CA PHE A 255 -9.93 -5.61 -11.70
C PHE A 255 -11.37 -5.11 -11.76
N SER A 256 -12.34 -6.02 -11.63
CA SER A 256 -13.77 -5.68 -11.60
C SER A 256 -14.35 -5.62 -10.19
N ARG A 257 -13.66 -6.23 -9.22
CA ARG A 257 -14.11 -6.30 -7.82
C ARG A 257 -12.93 -6.10 -6.89
N LEU A 258 -13.08 -5.13 -5.99
CA LEU A 258 -12.18 -4.89 -4.86
C LEU A 258 -12.89 -5.36 -3.60
N ALA A 259 -12.27 -6.29 -2.87
CA ALA A 259 -12.75 -6.74 -1.58
C ALA A 259 -11.77 -6.31 -0.49
N LEU A 260 -12.30 -5.69 0.56
CA LEU A 260 -11.53 -5.14 1.67
C LEU A 260 -11.88 -5.91 2.94
N TRP A 261 -10.89 -6.59 3.51
CA TRP A 261 -11.07 -7.52 4.61
C TRP A 261 -10.31 -7.07 5.85
N ASP A 262 -10.94 -7.20 7.01
CA ASP A 262 -10.27 -7.17 8.30
C ASP A 262 -9.82 -8.56 8.68
N PHE A 263 -8.52 -8.67 8.94
CA PHE A 263 -7.97 -9.87 9.51
C PHE A 263 -8.17 -9.87 11.02
N ASP A 264 -9.20 -10.61 11.43
CA ASP A 264 -9.43 -11.00 12.80
C ASP A 264 -9.05 -12.48 12.95
N GLN A 265 -8.37 -12.82 14.04
CA GLN A 265 -8.07 -14.21 14.39
C GLN A 265 -9.34 -14.97 14.77
N GLY A 266 -10.44 -14.26 15.04
CA GLY A 266 -11.59 -14.84 15.71
C GLY A 266 -11.27 -15.19 17.17
N PRO A 267 -12.30 -15.41 18.00
CA PRO A 267 -12.12 -16.04 19.30
C PRO A 267 -11.62 -17.48 19.17
#